data_AF-A0A7S4GFP1-F1
#
_entry.id   AF-A0A7S4GFP1-F1
#
_cell.length_a   1.000
_cell.length_b   1.000
_cell.length_c   1.000
_cell.angle_alpha   90.00
_cell.angle_beta   90.00
_cell.angle_gamma   90.00
#
_symmetry.space_group_name_H-M   'P 1'
#
loop_
_entity.id
_entity.type
_entity.pdbx_description
1 polymer ?
#
loop_
_entity_poly.entity_id
_entity_poly.type
_entity_poly.pdbx_seq_one_letter_code
_entity_poly.pdbx_strand_id
1 'polypeptide(L)'
;MASSSVSAAIKQFQIIYPDFINKKKSKAAGRLLSKELCLENPTATEIYQCCLQLGFQTVLEPDRCYPRDPFSAKGRVRVLIKDSTKAYVPKSEFDKSGHAPMKEAYPTKLSVLRAVCKMIPNLQSRKEPQKPKEEESDAPVFSNKKDKRKGKKK
;
A
#
# COMPACT_ATOMS: atom_id res chain seq x y z
N MET A 1 -9.28 -29.04 -0.40
CA MET A 1 -9.28 -28.92 -1.88
C MET A 1 -9.77 -27.55 -2.42
N ALA A 2 -10.17 -26.55 -1.60
CA ALA A 2 -10.70 -25.25 -2.09
C ALA A 2 -9.64 -24.14 -2.36
N SER A 3 -8.34 -24.40 -2.13
CA SER A 3 -7.32 -23.34 -2.05
C SER A 3 -6.77 -22.85 -3.40
N SER A 4 -6.87 -23.64 -4.48
CA SER A 4 -6.23 -23.31 -5.77
C SER A 4 -7.04 -22.29 -6.59
N SER A 5 -8.38 -22.40 -6.59
CA SER A 5 -9.25 -21.52 -7.38
C SER A 5 -9.35 -20.09 -6.82
N VAL A 6 -9.31 -19.94 -5.49
CA VAL A 6 -9.36 -18.61 -4.84
C VAL A 6 -8.10 -17.80 -5.14
N SER A 7 -6.93 -18.44 -5.10
CA SER A 7 -5.65 -17.79 -5.45
C SER A 7 -5.61 -17.34 -6.91
N ALA A 8 -6.19 -18.11 -7.83
CA ALA A 8 -6.29 -17.73 -9.24
C ALA A 8 -7.20 -16.50 -9.45
N ALA A 9 -8.33 -16.42 -8.75
CA ALA A 9 -9.22 -15.26 -8.80
C ALA A 9 -8.54 -13.99 -8.27
N ILE A 10 -7.80 -14.10 -7.17
CA ILE A 10 -7.07 -12.97 -6.55
C ILE A 10 -6.01 -12.38 -7.50
N LYS A 11 -5.45 -13.18 -8.42
CA LYS A 11 -4.47 -12.68 -9.41
C LYS A 11 -5.05 -11.59 -10.30
N GLN A 12 -6.36 -11.62 -10.58
CA GLN A 12 -7.06 -10.64 -11.41
C GLN A 12 -7.37 -9.33 -10.65
N PHE A 13 -7.22 -9.31 -9.33
CA PHE A 13 -7.51 -8.13 -8.53
C PHE A 13 -6.49 -7.03 -8.81
N GLN A 14 -6.95 -5.79 -8.81
CA GLN A 14 -6.08 -4.64 -9.00
C GLN A 14 -5.20 -4.45 -7.77
N ILE A 15 -3.93 -4.18 -8.03
CA ILE A 15 -2.92 -3.94 -7.00
C ILE A 15 -2.94 -2.47 -6.58
N ILE A 16 -2.90 -2.24 -5.27
CA ILE A 16 -2.72 -0.93 -4.62
C ILE A 16 -1.54 -1.04 -3.65
N TYR A 17 -0.54 -0.18 -3.85
CA TYR A 17 0.54 0.04 -2.89
C TYR A 17 0.32 1.35 -2.13
N PRO A 18 0.81 1.46 -0.87
CA PRO A 18 0.72 2.71 -0.11
C PRO A 18 1.35 3.92 -0.82
N ASP A 19 2.44 3.71 -1.55
CA ASP A 19 3.14 4.74 -2.32
C ASP A 19 2.25 5.49 -3.33
N PHE A 20 1.19 4.85 -3.84
CA PHE A 20 0.29 5.46 -4.81
C PHE A 20 -0.41 6.72 -4.28
N ILE A 21 -0.61 6.79 -2.96
CA ILE A 21 -1.29 7.89 -2.27
C ILE A 21 -0.39 8.59 -1.26
N ASN A 22 0.93 8.33 -1.29
CA ASN A 22 1.88 8.94 -0.38
C ASN A 22 2.30 10.34 -0.88
N LYS A 23 2.02 11.36 -0.06
CA LYS A 23 2.31 12.77 -0.33
C LYS A 23 3.81 13.06 -0.46
N LYS A 24 4.66 12.26 0.21
CA LYS A 24 6.12 12.39 0.18
C LYS A 24 6.77 11.81 -1.08
N LYS A 25 6.08 10.94 -1.82
CA LYS A 25 6.58 10.37 -3.07
C LYS A 25 6.21 11.25 -4.25
N SER A 26 7.09 11.38 -5.25
CA SER A 26 6.79 12.08 -6.51
C SER A 26 5.96 11.20 -7.46
N LYS A 27 5.45 11.77 -8.56
CA LYS A 27 4.78 10.98 -9.62
C LYS A 27 5.73 9.94 -10.23
N ALA A 28 6.99 10.32 -10.45
CA ALA A 28 8.03 9.41 -10.95
C ALA A 28 8.29 8.26 -9.96
N ALA A 29 8.28 8.57 -8.65
CA ALA A 29 8.44 7.59 -7.57
C ALA A 29 7.17 6.76 -7.29
N GLY A 30 6.12 6.86 -8.11
CA GLY A 30 4.95 5.97 -8.03
C GLY A 30 3.66 6.60 -7.52
N ARG A 31 3.66 7.86 -7.07
CA ARG A 31 2.42 8.56 -6.67
C ARG A 31 1.46 8.67 -7.87
N LEU A 32 0.21 8.28 -7.68
CA LEU A 32 -0.82 8.31 -8.74
C LEU A 32 -1.75 9.53 -8.65
N LEU A 33 -1.94 10.09 -7.46
CA LEU A 33 -2.81 11.25 -7.24
C LEU A 33 -2.03 12.57 -7.13
N SER A 34 -2.76 13.69 -7.22
CA SER A 34 -2.24 15.02 -6.89
C SER A 34 -1.82 15.09 -5.43
N LYS A 35 -0.77 15.86 -5.14
CA LYS A 35 -0.16 15.96 -3.80
C LYS A 35 -1.16 16.40 -2.72
N GLU A 36 -2.12 17.24 -3.08
CA GLU A 36 -3.17 17.76 -2.19
C GLU A 36 -4.16 16.70 -1.70
N LEU A 37 -4.43 15.69 -2.54
CA LEU A 37 -5.32 14.58 -2.21
C LEU A 37 -4.59 13.42 -1.52
N CYS A 38 -3.26 13.49 -1.44
CA CYS A 38 -2.43 12.43 -0.88
C CYS A 38 -2.22 12.61 0.62
N LEU A 39 -1.87 11.52 1.28
CA LEU A 39 -1.71 11.44 2.72
C LEU A 39 -0.24 11.31 3.10
N GLU A 40 0.07 11.70 4.33
CA GLU A 40 1.40 11.51 4.89
C GLU A 40 1.54 10.11 5.49
N ASN A 41 2.55 9.37 5.04
CA ASN A 41 2.88 8.02 5.49
C ASN A 41 1.65 7.07 5.55
N PRO A 42 0.94 6.86 4.42
CA PRO A 42 -0.15 5.88 4.37
C PRO A 42 0.39 4.45 4.59
N THR A 43 -0.41 3.59 5.22
CA THR A 43 -0.08 2.17 5.42
C THR A 43 -1.01 1.26 4.63
N ALA A 44 -0.54 0.04 4.30
CA ALA A 44 -1.38 -0.93 3.60
C ALA A 44 -2.60 -1.35 4.41
N THR A 45 -2.49 -1.40 5.74
CA THR A 45 -3.60 -1.73 6.65
C THR A 45 -4.71 -0.70 6.60
N GLU A 46 -4.39 0.60 6.57
CA GLU A 46 -5.37 1.67 6.44
C GLU A 46 -6.13 1.57 5.11
N ILE A 47 -5.41 1.35 4.02
CA ILE A 47 -6.00 1.16 2.70
C ILE A 47 -6.93 -0.05 2.69
N TYR A 48 -6.48 -1.17 3.26
CA TYR A 48 -7.28 -2.40 3.38
C TYR A 48 -8.59 -2.15 4.14
N GLN A 49 -8.52 -1.51 5.32
CA GLN A 49 -9.70 -1.18 6.12
C GLN A 49 -10.67 -0.27 5.37
N CYS A 50 -10.19 0.79 4.71
CA CYS A 50 -11.05 1.67 3.92
C CYS A 50 -11.69 0.93 2.74
N CYS A 51 -10.97 0.07 2.04
CA CYS A 51 -11.55 -0.70 0.95
C CYS A 51 -12.59 -1.72 1.43
N LEU A 52 -12.40 -2.33 2.61
CA LEU A 52 -13.42 -3.17 3.25
C LEU A 52 -14.66 -2.36 3.62
N GLN A 53 -14.50 -1.17 4.21
CA GLN A 53 -15.63 -0.27 4.54
C GLN A 53 -16.38 0.20 3.30
N LEU A 54 -15.66 0.41 2.19
CA LEU A 54 -16.27 0.67 0.88
C LEU A 54 -16.95 -0.57 0.28
N GLY A 55 -16.83 -1.74 0.92
CA GLY A 55 -17.47 -3.00 0.55
C GLY A 55 -16.87 -3.66 -0.69
N PHE A 56 -15.57 -3.49 -0.95
CA PHE A 56 -14.88 -4.23 -1.99
C PHE A 56 -14.37 -5.57 -1.46
N GLN A 57 -14.28 -6.55 -2.34
CA GLN A 57 -13.52 -7.77 -2.05
C GLN A 57 -12.03 -7.44 -2.09
N THR A 58 -11.35 -7.62 -0.95
CA THR A 58 -9.95 -7.22 -0.79
C THR A 58 -9.12 -8.25 -0.07
N VAL A 59 -7.81 -8.25 -0.38
CA VAL A 59 -6.81 -9.10 0.26
C VAL A 59 -5.60 -8.24 0.62
N LEU A 60 -5.13 -8.36 1.86
CA LEU A 60 -3.91 -7.73 2.33
C LEU A 60 -2.75 -8.73 2.22
N GLU A 61 -1.65 -8.30 1.62
CA GLU A 61 -0.40 -9.04 1.53
C GLU A 61 0.70 -8.21 2.22
N PRO A 62 0.96 -8.43 3.53
CA PRO A 62 1.80 -7.55 4.35
C PRO A 62 3.29 -7.57 3.96
N ASP A 63 3.78 -8.68 3.43
CA ASP A 63 5.22 -8.88 3.16
C ASP A 63 5.69 -8.34 1.81
N ARG A 64 4.78 -7.74 1.02
CA ARG A 64 5.09 -7.26 -0.34
C ARG A 64 5.51 -5.80 -0.33
N CYS A 65 6.65 -5.50 -0.93
CA CYS A 65 7.12 -4.14 -1.14
C CYS A 65 6.74 -3.60 -2.52
N TYR A 66 6.73 -2.27 -2.66
CA TYR A 66 6.55 -1.63 -3.95
C TYR A 66 7.82 -1.79 -4.81
N PRO A 67 7.75 -2.36 -6.03
CA PRO A 67 8.97 -2.65 -6.80
C PRO A 67 9.83 -1.45 -7.17
N ARG A 68 9.26 -0.25 -7.31
CA ARG A 68 10.05 0.96 -7.59
C ARG A 68 10.71 1.56 -6.35
N ASP A 69 10.27 1.14 -5.16
CA ASP A 69 10.81 1.61 -3.89
C ASP A 69 10.74 0.49 -2.83
N PRO A 70 11.70 -0.47 -2.86
CA PRO A 70 11.69 -1.60 -1.94
C PRO A 70 11.83 -1.22 -0.46
N PHE A 71 12.32 -0.01 -0.18
CA PHE A 71 12.53 0.53 1.17
C PHE A 71 11.33 1.33 1.68
N SER A 72 10.25 1.44 0.90
CA SER A 72 9.01 2.09 1.35
C SER A 72 8.24 1.22 2.36
N ALA A 73 7.12 1.76 2.85
CA ALA A 73 6.23 1.03 3.75
C ALA A 73 5.78 -0.30 3.12
N LYS A 74 6.07 -1.41 3.82
CA LYS A 74 5.67 -2.74 3.38
C LYS A 74 4.15 -2.87 3.31
N GLY A 75 3.71 -3.73 2.42
CA GLY A 75 2.33 -4.15 2.27
C GLY A 75 1.75 -3.83 0.89
N ARG A 76 0.94 -4.76 0.40
CA ARG A 76 0.20 -4.64 -0.85
C ARG A 76 -1.25 -4.99 -0.61
N VAL A 77 -2.17 -4.20 -1.17
CA VAL A 77 -3.60 -4.49 -1.13
C VAL A 77 -4.05 -4.89 -2.53
N ARG A 78 -4.73 -6.02 -2.64
CA ARG A 78 -5.44 -6.44 -3.85
C ARG A 78 -6.91 -6.13 -3.69
N VAL A 79 -7.51 -5.47 -4.68
CA VAL A 79 -8.90 -5.03 -4.68
C VAL A 79 -9.58 -5.46 -5.97
N LEU A 80 -10.73 -6.12 -5.88
CA LEU A 80 -11.56 -6.42 -7.04
C LEU A 80 -12.37 -5.17 -7.43
N ILE A 81 -11.81 -4.33 -8.29
CA ILE A 81 -12.45 -3.09 -8.75
C ILE A 81 -13.25 -3.35 -10.02
N LYS A 82 -12.73 -4.19 -10.91
CA LYS A 82 -13.38 -4.57 -12.16
C LYS A 82 -13.55 -6.07 -12.27
N ASP A 83 -14.71 -6.48 -12.79
CA ASP A 83 -15.03 -7.87 -13.05
C ASP A 83 -14.52 -8.27 -14.44
N SER A 84 -13.50 -9.12 -14.49
CA SER A 84 -12.93 -9.60 -15.75
C SER A 84 -13.88 -10.52 -16.53
N THR A 85 -14.92 -11.06 -15.88
CA THR A 85 -15.87 -11.99 -16.50
C THR A 85 -16.98 -11.28 -17.26
N LYS A 86 -17.19 -9.99 -16.99
CA LYS A 86 -18.26 -9.19 -17.59
C LYS A 86 -17.71 -8.25 -18.64
N ALA A 87 -18.13 -8.45 -19.88
CA ALA A 87 -17.92 -7.51 -20.96
C ALA A 87 -18.62 -6.18 -20.63
N TYR A 88 -17.92 -5.08 -20.87
CA TYR A 88 -18.41 -3.74 -20.57
C TYR A 88 -18.07 -2.79 -21.71
N VAL A 89 -19.04 -1.98 -22.09
CA VAL A 89 -18.81 -0.87 -23.03
C VAL A 89 -18.17 0.27 -22.25
N PRO A 90 -16.91 0.64 -22.54
CA PRO A 90 -16.24 1.74 -21.86
C PRO A 90 -17.04 3.04 -22.00
N LYS A 91 -17.30 3.72 -20.88
CA LYS A 91 -17.91 5.07 -20.88
C LYS A 91 -16.91 6.17 -21.27
N SER A 92 -15.66 5.81 -21.53
CA SER A 92 -14.58 6.72 -21.88
C SER A 92 -13.55 6.00 -22.73
N GLU A 93 -13.01 6.68 -23.73
CA GLU A 93 -11.90 6.20 -24.57
C GLU A 93 -10.64 5.85 -23.77
N PHE A 94 -10.50 6.42 -22.57
CA PHE A 94 -9.39 6.14 -21.67
C PHE A 94 -9.54 4.81 -20.92
N ASP A 95 -10.73 4.22 -20.86
CA ASP A 95 -10.96 2.94 -20.18
C ASP A 95 -10.77 1.75 -21.13
N LYS A 96 -9.50 1.43 -21.36
CA LYS A 96 -9.08 0.36 -22.28
C LYS A 96 -9.27 -1.06 -21.75
N SER A 97 -9.76 -1.21 -20.51
CA SER A 97 -9.85 -2.53 -19.88
C SER A 97 -11.01 -3.37 -20.40
N GLY A 98 -12.09 -2.76 -20.92
CA GLY A 98 -13.28 -3.48 -21.38
C GLY A 98 -14.05 -4.25 -20.30
N HIS A 99 -13.67 -4.06 -19.02
CA HIS A 99 -14.21 -4.79 -17.88
C HIS A 99 -15.13 -3.90 -17.04
N ALA A 100 -16.28 -4.47 -16.65
CA ALA A 100 -17.29 -3.77 -15.86
C ALA A 100 -16.74 -3.44 -14.47
N PRO A 101 -16.98 -2.24 -13.93
CA PRO A 101 -16.66 -1.96 -12.55
C PRO A 101 -17.61 -2.73 -11.61
N MET A 102 -17.07 -3.23 -10.49
CA MET A 102 -17.87 -3.87 -9.44
C MET A 102 -18.86 -2.90 -8.79
N LYS A 103 -18.50 -1.62 -8.74
CA LYS A 103 -19.34 -0.56 -8.18
C LYS A 103 -19.33 0.64 -9.12
N GLU A 104 -20.51 1.08 -9.57
CA GLU A 104 -20.63 2.19 -10.51
C GLU A 104 -20.07 3.52 -9.98
N ALA A 105 -20.18 3.75 -8.66
CA ALA A 105 -19.61 4.91 -7.98
C ALA A 105 -18.07 4.95 -8.04
N TYR A 106 -17.44 3.80 -8.30
CA TYR A 106 -15.99 3.64 -8.31
C TYR A 106 -15.52 2.91 -9.57
N PRO A 107 -15.68 3.53 -10.76
CA PRO A 107 -15.44 2.84 -12.02
C PRO A 107 -13.95 2.52 -12.27
N THR A 108 -13.04 3.19 -11.57
CA THR A 108 -11.60 3.11 -11.83
C THR A 108 -10.78 3.00 -10.55
N LYS A 109 -9.56 2.47 -10.69
CA LYS A 109 -8.58 2.45 -9.60
C LYS A 109 -8.34 3.84 -8.99
N LEU A 110 -8.26 4.89 -9.82
CA LEU A 110 -8.08 6.27 -9.34
C LEU A 110 -9.27 6.75 -8.51
N SER A 111 -10.51 6.40 -8.88
CA SER A 111 -11.70 6.75 -8.09
C SER A 111 -11.70 6.08 -6.71
N VAL A 112 -11.28 4.81 -6.62
CA VAL A 112 -11.11 4.10 -5.35
C VAL A 112 -10.04 4.78 -4.49
N LEU A 113 -8.88 5.11 -5.06
CA LEU A 113 -7.81 5.78 -4.31
C LEU A 113 -8.25 7.13 -3.74
N ARG A 114 -9.02 7.93 -4.49
CA ARG A 114 -9.56 9.21 -4.00
C ARG A 114 -10.51 9.00 -2.81
N ALA A 115 -11.39 8.00 -2.89
CA ALA A 115 -12.31 7.67 -1.81
C ALA A 115 -11.56 7.22 -0.56
N VAL A 116 -10.57 6.33 -0.73
CA VAL A 116 -9.70 5.87 0.36
C VAL A 116 -8.97 7.04 1.02
N CYS A 117 -8.36 7.94 0.24
CA CYS A 117 -7.69 9.12 0.79
C CYS A 117 -8.62 10.00 1.65
N LYS A 118 -9.90 10.13 1.26
CA LYS A 118 -10.89 10.89 2.02
C LYS A 118 -11.27 10.19 3.34
N MET A 119 -11.18 8.87 3.40
CA MET A 119 -11.61 8.07 4.56
C MET A 119 -10.50 7.89 5.61
N ILE A 120 -9.24 7.70 5.20
CA ILE A 120 -8.13 7.39 6.11
C ILE A 120 -7.98 8.39 7.28
N PRO A 121 -8.08 9.72 7.09
CA PRO A 121 -7.99 10.67 8.21
C PRO A 121 -9.05 10.45 9.30
N ASN A 122 -10.17 9.81 8.98
CA ASN A 122 -11.25 9.54 9.91
C ASN A 122 -11.10 8.21 10.67
N LEU A 123 -10.11 7.37 10.32
CA LEU A 123 -9.83 6.11 11.01
C LEU A 123 -9.38 6.38 12.46
N GLN A 124 -9.80 5.50 13.37
CA GLN A 124 -9.42 5.57 14.78
C GLN A 124 -7.90 5.52 14.97
N SER A 125 -7.19 4.73 14.15
CA SER A 125 -5.73 4.58 14.16
C SER A 125 -4.94 5.86 13.86
N ARG A 126 -5.60 6.89 13.30
CA ARG A 126 -5.02 8.22 13.05
C ARG A 126 -5.34 9.24 14.15
N LYS A 127 -6.36 8.98 14.97
CA LYS A 127 -6.80 9.87 16.04
C LYS A 127 -6.01 9.64 17.33
N GLU A 128 -5.46 8.46 17.52
CA GLU A 128 -4.60 8.15 18.66
C GLU A 128 -3.14 8.58 18.36
N PRO A 129 -2.44 9.23 19.30
CA PRO A 129 -1.03 9.54 19.16
C PRO A 129 -0.25 8.22 19.06
N GLN A 130 0.30 7.95 17.87
CA GLN A 130 1.13 6.77 17.67
C GLN A 130 2.39 6.91 18.54
N LYS A 131 2.53 6.02 19.54
CA LYS A 131 3.83 5.77 20.17
C LYS A 131 4.82 5.39 19.05
N PRO A 132 6.06 5.90 19.07
CA PRO A 132 7.04 5.53 18.07
C PRO A 132 7.19 4.01 18.06
N LYS A 133 6.88 3.39 16.92
CA LYS A 133 7.26 1.99 16.68
C LYS A 133 8.78 1.99 16.63
N GLU A 134 9.40 1.38 17.62
CA GLU A 134 10.84 1.10 17.62
C GLU A 134 11.17 0.37 16.32
N GLU A 135 12.02 0.99 15.50
CA GLU A 135 12.64 0.33 14.36
C GLU A 135 13.59 -0.72 14.94
N GLU A 136 13.22 -1.99 14.83
CA GLU A 136 14.09 -3.12 15.14
C GLU A 136 15.26 -3.07 14.16
N SER A 137 16.35 -2.44 14.60
CA SER A 137 17.59 -2.31 13.85
C SER A 137 18.42 -3.55 14.13
N ASP A 138 18.29 -4.55 13.25
CA ASP A 138 19.28 -5.62 13.11
C ASP A 138 20.58 -5.01 12.57
N ALA A 139 21.40 -4.47 13.47
CA ALA A 139 22.78 -4.11 13.20
C ALA A 139 23.71 -5.19 13.78
N PRO A 140 24.59 -5.83 12.98
CA PRO A 140 25.59 -6.72 13.52
C PRO A 140 26.65 -5.91 14.28
N VAL A 141 26.80 -6.20 15.58
CA VAL A 141 27.85 -5.64 16.45
C VAL A 141 29.20 -6.17 16.02
N PHE A 142 30.00 -5.36 15.31
CA PHE A 142 31.43 -5.63 15.13
C PHE A 142 32.18 -5.09 16.36
N SER A 143 32.58 -6.01 17.24
CA SER A 143 33.35 -5.70 18.45
C SER A 143 34.78 -5.26 18.10
N ASN A 144 35.06 -3.96 18.20
CA ASN A 144 36.42 -3.44 18.12
C ASN A 144 37.01 -3.31 19.53
N LYS A 145 37.71 -4.36 20.01
CA LYS A 145 38.43 -4.33 21.29
C LYS A 145 39.83 -3.74 21.08
N LYS A 146 39.95 -2.43 21.30
CA LYS A 146 41.22 -1.69 21.37
C LYS A 146 41.74 -1.74 22.81
N ASP A 147 42.62 -2.69 23.10
CA ASP A 147 43.29 -2.80 24.40
C ASP A 147 44.35 -1.69 24.53
N LYS A 148 44.08 -0.69 25.37
CA LYS A 148 45.04 0.32 25.84
C LYS A 148 45.65 -0.20 27.14
N ARG A 149 46.90 -0.67 27.13
CA ARG A 149 47.71 -0.81 28.35
C ARG A 149 48.74 0.30 28.48
N LYS A 150 48.68 0.93 29.65
CA LYS A 150 49.53 2.02 30.18
C LYS A 150 50.99 1.59 30.29
N GLY A 151 51.88 2.58 30.17
CA GLY A 151 53.32 2.43 30.10
C GLY A 151 54.04 2.07 31.40
N LYS A 152 55.37 1.96 31.29
CA LYS A 152 56.30 1.99 32.42
C LYS A 152 57.64 2.56 31.95
N LYS A 153 58.03 3.70 32.54
CA LYS A 153 59.40 4.25 32.54
C LYS A 153 60.33 3.31 33.30
N LYS A 154 61.45 2.93 32.72
CA LYS A 154 62.83 3.26 33.15
C LYS A 154 63.81 2.73 32.12
#